data_AF-A0A3D3BQL1-F1
#
_entry.id   AF-A0A3D3BQL1-F1
#
_cell.length_a   1.000
_cell.length_b   1.000
_cell.length_c   1.000
_cell.angle_alpha   90.00
_cell.angle_beta   90.00
_cell.angle_gamma   90.00
#
_symmetry.space_group_name_H-M   'P 1'
#
loop_
_entity.id
_entity.type
_entity.pdbx_description
1 polymer ?
#
loop_
_entity_poly.entity_id
_entity_poly.type
_entity_poly.pdbx_seq_one_letter_code
_entity_poly.pdbx_strand_id
1 'polypeptide(L)'
;MNYSPPAIDYVAIAPMIVIFGAAIVSVLIEAFTPRSVRRYLQLLIVFGSLIAAAALIVINASTRVVTAGQAIVIDGPALVLQGAIVIIALLGAALMAERSIDSVGDAFASRVSSLPGSEEEKQFTQRGYLQTEIWPLTLFAVLGMMLFVTANDLLIMFIGLEIMSLPLYLMTGMARRRRLLSQEAALKYFLL
;
A
#
# COMPACT_ATOMS: atom_id res chain seq x y z
N MET A 1 -38.85 -8.73 12.28
CA MET A 1 -38.22 -7.83 11.29
C MET A 1 -37.28 -8.68 10.45
N ASN A 2 -37.60 -8.91 9.18
CA ASN A 2 -36.71 -9.66 8.27
C ASN A 2 -35.63 -8.71 7.77
N TYR A 3 -34.45 -8.77 8.38
CA TYR A 3 -33.26 -8.08 7.91
C TYR A 3 -32.74 -8.84 6.68
N SER A 4 -32.84 -8.25 5.49
CA SER A 4 -32.09 -8.73 4.33
C SER A 4 -30.74 -8.01 4.34
N PRO A 5 -29.61 -8.73 4.33
CA PRO A 5 -28.30 -8.09 4.30
C PRO A 5 -28.16 -7.25 3.02
N PRO A 6 -27.44 -6.12 3.07
CA PRO A 6 -27.18 -5.32 1.87
C PRO A 6 -26.44 -6.17 0.84
N ALA A 7 -26.92 -6.15 -0.41
CA ALA A 7 -26.27 -6.89 -1.48
C ALA A 7 -24.87 -6.31 -1.75
N ILE A 8 -23.89 -7.21 -1.88
CA ILE A 8 -22.51 -6.88 -2.24
C ILE A 8 -22.23 -7.46 -3.62
N ASP A 9 -22.02 -6.58 -4.60
CA ASP A 9 -21.46 -6.97 -5.90
C ASP A 9 -19.95 -7.19 -5.78
N TYR A 10 -19.56 -8.45 -5.61
CA TYR A 10 -18.16 -8.87 -5.47
C TYR A 10 -17.34 -8.65 -6.73
N VAL A 11 -17.95 -8.64 -7.91
CA VAL A 11 -17.25 -8.46 -9.18
C VAL A 11 -16.84 -7.00 -9.33
N ALA A 12 -17.75 -6.08 -8.98
CA ALA A 12 -17.49 -4.64 -9.01
C ALA A 12 -16.37 -4.21 -8.04
N ILE A 13 -16.31 -4.80 -6.85
CA ILE A 13 -15.27 -4.48 -5.83
C ILE A 13 -14.02 -5.36 -5.93
N ALA A 14 -13.94 -6.28 -6.90
CA ALA A 14 -12.85 -7.24 -7.05
C ALA A 14 -11.44 -6.59 -7.09
N PRO A 15 -11.21 -5.44 -7.77
CA PRO A 15 -9.91 -4.78 -7.72
C PRO A 15 -9.44 -4.45 -6.29
N MET A 16 -10.34 -3.95 -5.44
CA MET A 16 -10.04 -3.63 -4.04
C MET A 16 -9.79 -4.90 -3.22
N ILE A 17 -10.57 -5.95 -3.44
CA ILE A 17 -10.38 -7.24 -2.75
C ILE A 17 -9.00 -7.84 -3.08
N VAL A 18 -8.56 -7.78 -4.33
CA VAL A 18 -7.23 -8.29 -4.74
C VAL A 18 -6.12 -7.55 -4.02
N ILE A 19 -6.17 -6.21 -3.98
CA ILE A 19 -5.17 -5.40 -3.27
C ILE A 19 -5.20 -5.66 -1.77
N PHE A 20 -6.39 -5.75 -1.16
CA PHE A 20 -6.52 -6.04 0.27
C PHE A 20 -5.99 -7.42 0.64
N GLY A 21 -6.36 -8.45 -0.12
CA GLY A 21 -5.86 -9.80 0.06
C GLY A 21 -4.34 -9.86 -0.09
N ALA A 22 -3.79 -9.17 -1.09
CA ALA A 22 -2.34 -9.06 -1.28
C ALA A 22 -1.65 -8.34 -0.12
N ALA A 23 -2.25 -7.28 0.43
CA ALA A 23 -1.72 -6.58 1.60
C ALA A 23 -1.64 -7.51 2.83
N ILE A 24 -2.70 -8.28 3.09
CA ILE A 24 -2.71 -9.27 4.19
C ILE A 24 -1.66 -10.36 3.96
N VAL A 25 -1.60 -10.95 2.76
CA VAL A 25 -0.61 -11.98 2.43
C VAL A 25 0.81 -11.43 2.54
N SER A 26 1.03 -10.17 2.14
CA SER A 26 2.30 -9.46 2.28
C SER A 26 2.72 -9.32 3.75
N VAL A 27 1.78 -9.01 4.66
CA VAL A 27 2.04 -9.01 6.12
C VAL A 27 2.40 -10.41 6.62
N LEU A 28 1.68 -11.44 6.19
CA LEU A 28 1.98 -12.83 6.57
C LEU A 28 3.38 -13.25 6.10
N ILE A 29 3.79 -12.84 4.91
CA ILE A 29 5.14 -13.10 4.40
C ILE A 29 6.18 -12.38 5.25
N GLU A 30 5.92 -11.15 5.65
CA GLU A 30 6.80 -10.40 6.54
C GLU A 30 6.96 -11.11 7.90
N ALA A 31 5.88 -11.70 8.42
CA ALA A 31 5.88 -12.40 9.70
C ALA A 31 6.60 -13.76 9.64
N PHE A 32 6.34 -14.58 8.62
CA PHE A 32 6.73 -15.99 8.62
C PHE A 32 7.89 -16.34 7.67
N THR A 33 8.22 -15.50 6.69
CA THR A 33 9.17 -15.86 5.63
C THR A 33 10.61 -15.47 5.99
N PRO A 34 11.62 -16.35 5.77
CA PRO A 34 13.04 -16.00 5.92
C PRO A 34 13.47 -14.80 5.06
N ARG A 35 14.37 -13.96 5.60
CA ARG A 35 14.79 -12.69 4.99
C ARG A 35 15.43 -12.82 3.60
N SER A 36 16.05 -13.97 3.30
CA SER A 36 16.72 -14.22 2.02
C SER A 36 15.78 -14.21 0.82
N VAL A 37 14.57 -14.79 0.98
CA VAL A 37 13.57 -14.90 -0.09
C VAL A 37 12.45 -13.87 0.04
N ARG A 38 12.28 -13.29 1.24
CA ARG A 38 11.20 -12.35 1.56
C ARG A 38 11.03 -11.25 0.52
N ARG A 39 12.11 -10.56 0.14
CA ARG A 39 12.02 -9.48 -0.84
C ARG A 39 11.48 -9.94 -2.19
N TYR A 40 11.94 -11.09 -2.70
CA TYR A 40 11.47 -11.60 -3.98
C TYR A 40 9.96 -11.89 -3.94
N LEU A 41 9.49 -12.54 -2.87
CA LEU A 41 8.06 -12.80 -2.68
C LEU A 41 7.24 -11.52 -2.54
N GLN A 42 7.74 -10.52 -1.80
CA GLN A 42 7.06 -9.23 -1.66
C GLN A 42 6.89 -8.52 -3.00
N LEU A 43 7.95 -8.49 -3.82
CA LEU A 43 7.88 -7.89 -5.16
C LEU A 43 6.88 -8.63 -6.06
N LEU A 44 6.90 -9.96 -6.06
CA LEU A 44 5.95 -10.76 -6.84
C LEU A 44 4.50 -10.45 -6.45
N ILE A 45 4.21 -10.31 -5.17
CA ILE A 45 2.85 -10.02 -4.68
C ILE A 45 2.44 -8.60 -5.00
N VAL A 46 3.31 -7.61 -4.78
CA VAL A 46 3.00 -6.21 -5.07
C VAL A 46 2.73 -6.01 -6.57
N PHE A 47 3.66 -6.41 -7.43
CA PHE A 47 3.46 -6.25 -8.88
C PHE A 47 2.33 -7.15 -9.39
N GLY A 48 2.26 -8.39 -8.94
CA GLY A 48 1.21 -9.33 -9.34
C GLY A 48 -0.19 -8.82 -8.99
N SER A 49 -0.37 -8.31 -7.77
CA SER A 49 -1.67 -7.77 -7.32
C SER A 49 -2.05 -6.47 -8.02
N LEU A 50 -1.09 -5.54 -8.23
CA LEU A 50 -1.35 -4.30 -8.96
C LEU A 50 -1.70 -4.57 -10.43
N ILE A 51 -1.01 -5.50 -11.09
CA ILE A 51 -1.31 -5.91 -12.47
C ILE A 51 -2.69 -6.59 -12.53
N ALA A 52 -3.00 -7.49 -11.58
CA ALA A 52 -4.30 -8.13 -11.50
C ALA A 52 -5.43 -7.12 -11.25
N ALA A 53 -5.23 -6.13 -10.37
CA ALA A 53 -6.18 -5.06 -10.14
C ALA A 53 -6.38 -4.20 -11.40
N ALA A 54 -5.31 -3.84 -12.11
CA ALA A 54 -5.41 -3.12 -13.38
C ALA A 54 -6.24 -3.89 -14.42
N ALA A 55 -6.00 -5.21 -14.56
CA ALA A 55 -6.77 -6.05 -15.45
C ALA A 55 -8.25 -6.11 -15.06
N LEU A 56 -8.55 -6.25 -13.76
CA LEU A 56 -9.93 -6.27 -13.26
C LEU A 56 -10.64 -4.93 -13.46
N ILE A 57 -9.95 -3.79 -13.35
CA ILE A 57 -10.51 -2.47 -13.65
C ILE A 57 -10.90 -2.37 -15.13
N VAL A 58 -10.04 -2.86 -16.03
CA VAL A 58 -10.33 -2.88 -17.48
C VAL A 58 -11.50 -3.80 -17.80
N ILE A 59 -11.55 -5.00 -17.20
CA ILE A 59 -12.66 -5.95 -17.38
C ILE A 59 -13.99 -5.34 -16.88
N ASN A 60 -13.94 -4.57 -15.80
CA ASN A 60 -15.12 -3.91 -15.21
C ASN A 60 -15.42 -2.52 -15.82
N ALA A 61 -14.81 -2.11 -16.93
CA ALA A 61 -14.92 -0.74 -17.44
C ALA A 61 -16.35 -0.23 -17.67
N SER A 62 -17.27 -1.13 -18.05
CA SER A 62 -18.69 -0.84 -18.28
C SER A 62 -19.58 -0.97 -17.04
N THR A 63 -19.04 -1.43 -15.91
CA THR A 63 -19.80 -1.67 -14.67
C THR A 63 -20.23 -0.33 -14.07
N ARG A 64 -21.53 -0.22 -13.75
CA ARG A 64 -22.15 0.95 -13.09
C ARG A 64 -23.05 0.44 -11.98
N VAL A 65 -22.52 0.31 -10.78
CA VAL A 65 -23.23 -0.31 -9.64
C VAL A 65 -22.97 0.47 -8.37
N VAL A 66 -24.03 0.64 -7.58
CA VAL A 66 -23.95 1.09 -6.20
C VAL A 66 -24.14 -0.13 -5.30
N THR A 67 -23.17 -0.41 -4.46
CA THR A 67 -23.08 -1.65 -3.66
C THR A 67 -22.86 -1.35 -2.18
N ALA A 68 -22.83 -2.38 -1.34
CA ALA A 68 -22.59 -2.28 0.11
C ALA A 68 -23.56 -1.32 0.82
N GLY A 69 -24.86 -1.42 0.50
CA GLY A 69 -25.88 -0.61 1.17
C GLY A 69 -25.81 0.88 0.84
N GLN A 70 -25.48 1.23 -0.40
CA GLN A 70 -25.28 2.61 -0.87
C GLN A 70 -23.96 3.27 -0.42
N ALA A 71 -23.03 2.51 0.16
CA ALA A 71 -21.80 3.08 0.70
C ALA A 71 -20.67 3.19 -0.35
N ILE A 72 -20.71 2.35 -1.40
CA ILE A 72 -19.67 2.28 -2.45
C ILE A 72 -20.31 2.43 -3.82
N VAL A 73 -19.79 3.36 -4.62
CA VAL A 73 -20.17 3.56 -6.04
C VAL A 73 -19.02 3.12 -6.94
N ILE A 74 -19.30 2.18 -7.82
CA ILE A 74 -18.41 1.79 -8.91
C ILE A 74 -19.02 2.30 -10.21
N ASP A 75 -18.50 3.43 -10.69
CA ASP A 75 -18.89 4.06 -11.94
C ASP A 75 -17.67 4.39 -12.84
N GLY A 76 -17.91 5.15 -13.91
CA GLY A 76 -16.86 5.49 -14.88
C GLY A 76 -15.72 6.30 -14.26
N PRO A 77 -16.04 7.47 -13.65
CA PRO A 77 -15.06 8.25 -12.90
C PRO A 77 -14.31 7.45 -11.83
N ALA A 78 -15.02 6.66 -11.02
CA ALA A 78 -14.41 5.80 -10.01
C ALA A 78 -13.36 4.85 -10.61
N LEU A 79 -13.70 4.14 -11.69
CA LEU A 79 -12.80 3.20 -12.36
C LEU A 79 -11.60 3.90 -13.01
N VAL A 80 -11.80 5.11 -13.57
CA VAL A 80 -10.70 5.92 -14.12
C VAL A 80 -9.73 6.34 -13.02
N LEU A 81 -10.25 6.81 -11.88
CA LEU A 81 -9.43 7.20 -10.72
C LEU A 81 -8.70 6.00 -10.12
N GLN A 82 -9.37 4.86 -9.96
CA GLN A 82 -8.72 3.62 -9.52
C GLN A 82 -7.64 3.17 -10.50
N GLY A 83 -7.87 3.29 -11.81
CA GLY A 83 -6.87 2.99 -12.84
C GLY A 83 -5.65 3.90 -12.71
N ALA A 84 -5.85 5.21 -12.52
CA ALA A 84 -4.76 6.16 -12.30
C ALA A 84 -3.96 5.84 -11.03
N ILE A 85 -4.65 5.51 -9.92
CA ILE A 85 -4.02 5.09 -8.66
C ILE A 85 -3.14 3.85 -8.90
N VAL A 86 -3.66 2.82 -9.56
CA VAL A 86 -2.90 1.58 -9.81
C VAL A 86 -1.69 1.83 -10.72
N ILE A 87 -1.81 2.67 -11.74
CA ILE A 87 -0.68 3.04 -12.61
C ILE A 87 0.40 3.77 -11.82
N ILE A 88 0.02 4.78 -11.03
CA ILE A 88 0.96 5.53 -10.19
C ILE A 88 1.59 4.61 -9.15
N ALA A 89 0.82 3.70 -8.55
CA ALA A 89 1.32 2.71 -7.60
C ALA A 89 2.31 1.73 -8.25
N LEU A 90 2.08 1.29 -9.49
CA LEU A 90 3.02 0.46 -10.24
C LEU A 90 4.34 1.19 -10.48
N LEU A 91 4.28 2.45 -10.91
CA LEU A 91 5.47 3.27 -11.14
C LEU A 91 6.22 3.55 -9.82
N GLY A 92 5.49 3.87 -8.75
CA GLY A 92 6.03 4.05 -7.42
C GLY A 92 6.70 2.77 -6.89
N ALA A 93 6.04 1.62 -7.02
CA ALA A 93 6.60 0.32 -6.64
C ALA A 93 7.84 -0.03 -7.47
N ALA A 94 7.87 0.28 -8.78
CA ALA A 94 9.04 0.11 -9.63
C ALA A 94 10.21 0.98 -9.17
N LEU A 95 9.94 2.24 -8.84
CA LEU A 95 10.95 3.16 -8.29
C LEU A 95 11.49 2.68 -6.94
N MET A 96 10.62 2.19 -6.04
CA MET A 96 11.01 1.61 -4.76
C MET A 96 11.76 0.28 -4.90
N ALA A 97 11.51 -0.47 -5.97
CA ALA A 97 12.18 -1.75 -6.23
C ALA A 97 13.60 -1.58 -6.77
N GLU A 98 13.89 -0.42 -7.38
CA GLU A 98 15.17 -0.10 -7.98
C GLU A 98 16.30 -0.02 -6.94
N ARG A 99 17.42 -0.71 -7.20
CA ARG A 99 18.56 -0.82 -6.26
C ARG A 99 19.81 -0.08 -6.73
N SER A 100 19.92 0.22 -8.02
CA SER A 100 21.17 0.71 -8.61
C SER A 100 21.51 2.15 -8.21
N ILE A 101 20.54 2.89 -7.66
CA ILE A 101 20.65 4.33 -7.41
C ILE A 101 21.42 4.65 -6.12
N ASP A 102 21.42 3.76 -5.12
CA ASP A 102 22.11 4.01 -3.85
C ASP A 102 23.34 3.12 -3.66
N SER A 103 24.51 3.76 -3.50
CA SER A 103 25.81 3.08 -3.39
C SER A 103 25.94 2.16 -2.17
N VAL A 104 25.01 2.28 -1.21
CA VAL A 104 24.93 1.50 0.04
C VAL A 104 23.75 0.51 0.02
N GLY A 105 23.05 0.35 -1.11
CA GLY A 105 22.08 -0.72 -1.36
C GLY A 105 20.64 -0.27 -1.65
N ASP A 106 19.91 0.26 -0.65
CA ASP A 106 18.46 0.51 -0.73
C ASP A 106 18.10 1.91 -0.20
N ALA A 107 17.06 2.53 -0.77
CA ALA A 107 16.57 3.86 -0.40
C ALA A 107 15.96 3.91 1.01
N PHE A 108 15.52 2.76 1.52
CA PHE A 108 14.92 2.62 2.84
C PHE A 108 15.95 2.19 3.89
N ALA A 109 15.71 2.65 5.11
CA ALA A 109 16.58 2.32 6.22
C ALA A 109 16.49 0.83 6.58
N SER A 110 17.61 0.21 6.94
CA SER A 110 17.71 -1.23 7.19
C SER A 110 16.89 -1.73 8.38
N ARG A 111 16.64 -0.85 9.35
CA ARG A 111 15.66 -1.00 10.43
C ARG A 111 15.13 0.37 10.83
N VAL A 112 13.82 0.54 10.84
CA VAL A 112 13.19 1.84 11.17
C VAL A 112 13.35 2.17 12.66
N SER A 113 13.35 1.15 13.53
CA SER A 113 13.43 1.31 14.99
C SER A 113 14.83 1.62 15.53
N SER A 114 15.89 1.52 14.70
CA SER A 114 17.26 1.83 15.15
C SER A 114 17.47 3.34 15.25
N LEU A 115 18.14 3.80 16.30
CA LEU A 115 18.47 5.22 16.44
C LEU A 115 19.40 5.68 15.32
N PRO A 116 19.13 6.83 14.66
CA PRO A 116 19.99 7.37 13.61
C PRO A 116 21.45 7.55 14.08
N GLY A 117 22.40 6.93 13.36
CA GLY A 117 23.83 7.02 13.66
C GLY A 117 24.34 6.07 14.74
N SER A 118 23.46 5.21 15.29
CA SER A 118 23.86 4.18 16.26
C SER A 118 24.75 3.09 15.66
N GLU A 119 25.54 2.42 16.50
CA GLU A 119 26.35 1.27 16.09
C GLU A 119 25.50 0.11 15.56
N GLU A 120 24.28 -0.07 16.10
CA GLU A 120 23.33 -1.08 15.62
C GLU A 120 22.93 -0.83 14.16
N GLU A 121 22.62 0.42 13.79
CA GLU A 121 22.28 0.78 12.42
C GLU A 121 23.43 0.49 11.45
N LYS A 122 24.67 0.83 11.86
CA LYS A 122 25.87 0.55 11.07
C LYS A 122 26.02 -0.95 10.85
N GLN A 123 25.84 -1.77 11.89
CA GLN A 123 25.92 -3.23 11.79
C GLN A 123 24.84 -3.80 10.86
N PHE A 124 23.59 -3.36 10.96
CA PHE A 124 22.52 -3.83 10.07
C PHE A 124 22.75 -3.45 8.61
N THR A 125 23.31 -2.26 8.39
CA THR A 125 23.67 -1.78 7.05
C THR A 125 24.83 -2.58 6.47
N GLN A 126 25.88 -2.85 7.26
CA GLN A 126 27.02 -3.69 6.85
C GLN A 126 26.61 -5.13 6.54
N ARG A 127 25.61 -5.67 7.26
CA ARG A 127 25.03 -6.99 6.98
C ARG A 127 24.07 -7.00 5.78
N GLY A 128 23.86 -5.86 5.12
CA GLY A 128 22.99 -5.75 3.94
C GLY A 128 21.51 -6.00 4.26
N TYR A 129 21.06 -5.69 5.47
CA TYR A 129 19.66 -5.89 5.83
C TYR A 129 18.75 -4.91 5.08
N LEU A 130 17.69 -5.46 4.49
CA LEU A 130 16.71 -4.74 3.70
C LEU A 130 15.39 -4.72 4.47
N GLN A 131 14.76 -3.53 4.53
CA GLN A 131 13.44 -3.37 5.12
C GLN A 131 12.38 -3.69 4.07
N THR A 132 11.56 -4.70 4.33
CA THR A 132 10.51 -5.17 3.41
C THR A 132 9.10 -4.81 3.85
N GLU A 133 8.93 -4.21 5.03
CA GLU A 133 7.64 -3.70 5.53
C GLU A 133 7.07 -2.56 4.66
N ILE A 134 7.89 -1.93 3.80
CA ILE A 134 7.42 -0.92 2.85
C ILE A 134 6.35 -1.47 1.89
N TRP A 135 6.45 -2.75 1.52
CA TRP A 135 5.58 -3.40 0.55
C TRP A 135 4.14 -3.58 1.06
N PRO A 136 3.89 -4.18 2.25
CA PRO A 136 2.53 -4.24 2.78
C PRO A 136 1.96 -2.85 3.08
N LEU A 137 2.77 -1.91 3.59
CA LEU A 137 2.33 -0.53 3.83
C LEU A 137 1.87 0.17 2.55
N THR A 138 2.59 -0.04 1.44
CA THR A 138 2.21 0.49 0.13
C THR A 138 0.87 -0.09 -0.35
N LEU A 139 0.65 -1.40 -0.20
CA LEU A 139 -0.60 -2.04 -0.60
C LEU A 139 -1.80 -1.55 0.23
N PHE A 140 -1.63 -1.34 1.55
CA PHE A 140 -2.66 -0.71 2.37
C PHE A 140 -2.94 0.74 1.95
N ALA A 141 -1.90 1.51 1.63
CA ALA A 141 -2.07 2.87 1.13
C ALA A 141 -2.88 2.91 -0.18
N VAL A 142 -2.56 2.02 -1.12
CA VAL A 142 -3.29 1.87 -2.40
C VAL A 142 -4.75 1.46 -2.15
N LEU A 143 -5.00 0.52 -1.24
CA LEU A 143 -6.36 0.13 -0.88
C LEU A 143 -7.18 1.32 -0.35
N GLY A 144 -6.61 2.10 0.58
CA GLY A 144 -7.27 3.27 1.14
C GLY A 144 -7.60 4.32 0.07
N MET A 145 -6.64 4.59 -0.85
CA MET A 145 -6.86 5.47 -2.00
C MET A 145 -7.98 4.96 -2.92
N MET A 146 -8.02 3.66 -3.21
CA MET A 146 -9.07 3.06 -4.05
C MET A 146 -10.44 3.12 -3.38
N LEU A 147 -10.51 2.91 -2.06
CA LEU A 147 -11.75 3.02 -1.31
C LEU A 147 -12.24 4.47 -1.27
N PHE A 148 -11.34 5.42 -1.02
CA PHE A 148 -11.64 6.85 -0.95
C PHE A 148 -12.32 7.37 -2.22
N VAL A 149 -11.80 7.04 -3.41
CA VAL A 149 -12.37 7.51 -4.69
C VAL A 149 -13.69 6.83 -5.06
N THR A 150 -14.11 5.80 -4.33
CA THR A 150 -15.37 5.07 -4.54
C THR A 150 -16.39 5.29 -3.42
N ALA A 151 -16.04 6.07 -2.41
CA ALA A 151 -16.88 6.34 -1.25
C ALA A 151 -18.11 7.16 -1.66
N ASN A 152 -19.30 6.70 -1.26
CA ASN A 152 -20.56 7.42 -1.46
C ASN A 152 -21.05 8.17 -0.22
N ASP A 153 -20.45 7.89 0.93
CA ASP A 153 -20.78 8.52 2.20
C ASP A 153 -19.51 8.96 2.94
N LEU A 154 -19.69 9.85 3.91
CA LEU A 154 -18.59 10.44 4.68
C LEU A 154 -17.87 9.41 5.55
N LEU A 155 -18.55 8.34 5.98
CA LEU A 155 -17.95 7.33 6.84
C LEU A 155 -16.96 6.47 6.05
N ILE A 156 -17.35 5.96 4.87
CA ILE A 156 -16.45 5.22 3.98
C ILE A 156 -15.32 6.12 3.47
N MET A 157 -15.63 7.39 3.18
CA MET A 157 -14.60 8.36 2.80
C MET A 157 -13.56 8.53 3.91
N PHE A 158 -14.00 8.72 5.16
CA PHE A 158 -13.12 8.83 6.32
C PHE A 158 -12.29 7.56 6.54
N ILE A 159 -12.91 6.38 6.46
CA ILE A 159 -12.21 5.09 6.57
C ILE A 159 -11.15 4.95 5.46
N GLY A 160 -11.47 5.34 4.23
CA GLY A 160 -10.52 5.36 3.11
C GLY A 160 -9.32 6.26 3.39
N LEU A 161 -9.56 7.47 3.92
CA LEU A 161 -8.50 8.40 4.35
C LEU A 161 -7.58 7.78 5.42
N GLU A 162 -8.15 7.19 6.47
CA GLU A 162 -7.38 6.58 7.56
C GLU A 162 -6.56 5.37 7.11
N ILE A 163 -7.13 4.51 6.26
CA ILE A 163 -6.42 3.35 5.71
C ILE A 163 -5.23 3.79 4.85
N MET A 164 -5.32 4.92 4.14
CA MET A 164 -4.18 5.43 3.38
C MET A 164 -3.20 6.27 4.19
N SER A 165 -3.66 7.03 5.19
CA SER A 165 -2.85 7.98 5.95
C SER A 165 -1.89 7.27 6.91
N LEU A 166 -2.36 6.29 7.68
CA LEU A 166 -1.54 5.58 8.68
C LEU A 166 -0.29 4.93 8.07
N PRO A 167 -0.38 4.19 6.94
CA PRO A 167 0.81 3.68 6.26
C PRO A 167 1.71 4.79 5.74
N LEU A 168 1.15 5.88 5.18
CA LEU A 168 1.95 7.00 4.69
C LEU A 168 2.74 7.67 5.83
N TYR A 169 2.13 7.87 7.00
CA TYR A 169 2.83 8.38 8.20
C TYR A 169 4.06 7.54 8.53
N LEU A 170 3.91 6.21 8.53
CA LEU A 170 5.02 5.30 8.77
C LEU A 170 6.07 5.39 7.67
N MET A 171 5.66 5.33 6.40
CA MET A 171 6.57 5.33 5.25
C MET A 171 7.41 6.61 5.13
N THR A 172 6.88 7.77 5.51
CA THR A 172 7.64 9.04 5.53
C THR A 172 8.84 9.02 6.49
N GLY A 173 8.79 8.19 7.53
CA GLY A 173 9.87 7.99 8.51
C GLY A 173 10.88 6.90 8.15
N MET A 174 10.69 6.19 7.03
CA MET A 174 11.52 5.04 6.63
C MET A 174 12.72 5.40 5.76
N ALA A 175 12.85 6.66 5.34
CA ALA A 175 13.91 7.06 4.41
C ALA A 175 15.29 6.91 5.06
N ARG A 176 16.23 6.30 4.34
CA ARG A 176 17.62 6.14 4.80
C ARG A 176 18.39 7.45 4.72
N ARG A 177 18.21 8.19 3.63
CA ARG A 177 18.91 9.46 3.41
C ARG A 177 18.32 10.51 4.35
N ARG A 178 19.19 11.18 5.13
CA ARG A 178 18.82 12.23 6.10
C ARG A 178 17.81 11.73 7.15
N ARG A 179 18.10 10.61 7.84
CA ARG A 179 17.19 9.94 8.80
C ARG A 179 16.55 10.86 9.84
N LEU A 180 17.31 11.79 10.41
CA LEU A 180 16.78 12.74 11.40
C LEU A 180 15.65 13.59 10.81
N LEU A 181 15.82 14.08 9.57
CA LEU A 181 14.78 14.85 8.88
C LEU A 181 13.58 13.97 8.50
N SER A 182 13.81 12.71 8.14
CA SER A 182 12.72 11.75 7.84
C SER A 182 11.86 11.49 9.07
N GLN A 183 12.47 11.34 10.26
CA GLN A 183 11.74 11.17 11.52
C GLN A 183 10.98 12.43 11.93
N GLU A 184 11.62 13.60 11.80
CA GLU A 184 10.96 14.89 12.06
C GLU A 184 9.78 15.12 11.09
N ALA A 185 9.94 14.78 9.82
CA ALA A 185 8.88 14.88 8.82
C ALA A 185 7.70 13.94 9.12
N ALA A 186 7.96 12.70 9.54
CA ALA A 186 6.92 11.77 9.94
C ALA A 186 6.12 12.28 11.13
N LEU A 187 6.80 12.83 12.14
CA LEU A 187 6.13 13.45 13.29
C LEU A 187 5.29 14.66 12.88
N LYS A 188 5.83 15.55 12.04
CA LYS A 188 5.09 16.70 11.52
C LYS A 188 3.86 16.28 10.73
N TYR A 189 4.01 15.28 9.87
CA TYR A 189 2.92 14.80 9.03
C TYR A 189 1.83 14.08 9.83
N PHE A 190 2.19 13.40 10.92
CA PHE A 190 1.23 12.81 11.85
C PHE A 190 0.48 13.84 12.72
N LEU A 191 1.12 14.96 13.06
CA LEU A 191 0.52 16.01 13.91
C LEU A 191 -0.37 17.00 13.14
N LEU A 192 -0.22 17.10 11.82
CA LEU A 192 -1.02 17.95 10.93
C LEU A 192 -2.35 17.29 10.57
#